data_AF-A0A959T2V8-F1
#
_entry.id   AF-A0A959T2V8-F1
#
_cell.length_a   1.000
_cell.length_b   1.000
_cell.length_c   1.000
_cell.angle_alpha   90.00
_cell.angle_beta   90.00
_cell.angle_gamma   90.00
#
_symmetry.space_group_name_H-M   'P 1'
#
loop_
_entity.id
_entity.type
_entity.pdbx_description
1 polymer ?
#
loop_
_entity_poly.entity_id
_entity_poly.type
_entity_poly.pdbx_seq_one_letter_code
_entity_poly.pdbx_strand_id
1 'polypeptide(L)'
;HPLDRINRERMSRNLEILERATDLNGDPFRIIKMPIPRPIETKLEVVDDPELEGDKDNVISIHALPPGHQLAVGDTIKAVAAAGYLNFLVTNGLVLTAGYAEYGSGDKDEEARSTLQQAFPGRHIVMLDATPLNGRFGGGGIHCATLQEPKVK
;
A
#
# COMPACT_ATOMS: atom_id res chain seq x y z
N HIS A 1 8.72 -7.30 12.27
CA HIS A 1 9.46 -7.31 10.99
C HIS A 1 10.39 -6.08 10.91
N PRO A 2 11.59 -6.13 10.29
CA PRO A 2 12.51 -4.98 10.22
C PRO A 2 11.90 -3.71 9.60
N LEU A 3 11.01 -3.87 8.60
CA LEU A 3 10.30 -2.74 8.00
C LEU A 3 9.30 -2.08 8.95
N ASP A 4 8.77 -2.79 9.94
CA ASP A 4 7.79 -2.22 10.88
C ASP A 4 8.42 -1.09 11.70
N ARG A 5 9.69 -1.23 12.08
CA ARG A 5 10.43 -0.20 12.81
C ARG A 5 10.60 1.07 11.96
N ILE A 6 11.04 0.91 10.71
CA ILE A 6 11.24 2.02 9.77
C ILE A 6 9.90 2.70 9.45
N ASN A 7 8.84 1.92 9.20
CA ASN A 7 7.50 2.45 8.98
C ASN A 7 6.99 3.22 10.21
N ARG A 8 7.18 2.68 11.41
CA ARG A 8 6.81 3.37 12.65
C ARG A 8 7.56 4.69 12.81
N GLU A 9 8.86 4.72 12.58
CA GLU A 9 9.67 5.95 12.65
C GLU A 9 9.15 7.01 11.66
N ARG A 10 8.91 6.63 10.40
CA ARG A 10 8.37 7.53 9.36
C ARG A 10 6.96 8.03 9.68
N MET A 11 6.06 7.13 10.09
CA MET A 11 4.67 7.49 10.39
C MET A 11 4.56 8.35 11.65
N SER A 12 5.37 8.10 12.69
CA SER A 12 5.43 8.96 13.88
C SER A 12 5.89 10.37 13.52
N ARG A 13 6.91 10.48 12.65
CA ARG A 13 7.37 11.80 12.19
C ARG A 13 6.31 12.55 11.39
N ASN A 14 5.60 11.86 10.49
CA ASN A 14 4.49 12.45 9.75
C ASN A 14 3.36 12.90 10.68
N LEU A 15 3.06 12.11 11.72
CA LEU A 15 2.06 12.46 12.72
C LEU A 15 2.44 13.74 13.48
N GLU A 16 3.68 13.87 13.94
CA GLU A 16 4.17 15.09 14.62
C GLU A 16 4.02 16.34 13.76
N ILE A 17 4.24 16.21 12.44
CA ILE A 17 4.07 17.31 11.49
C ILE A 17 2.59 17.68 11.38
N LEU A 18 1.72 16.69 11.18
CA LEU A 18 0.28 16.91 11.03
C LEU A 18 -0.38 17.47 12.30
N GLU A 19 0.07 17.05 13.49
CA GLU A 19 -0.44 17.54 14.78
C GLU A 19 -0.14 19.04 15.02
N ARG A 20 0.87 19.58 14.34
CA ARG A 20 1.26 21.00 14.42
C ARG A 20 0.79 21.82 13.23
N ALA A 21 0.28 21.16 12.19
CA ALA A 21 -0.15 21.81 10.97
C ALA A 21 -1.60 22.27 11.09
N THR A 22 -1.94 23.31 10.34
CA THR A 22 -3.28 23.86 10.24
C THR A 22 -3.73 23.91 8.78
N ASP A 23 -5.03 23.96 8.56
CA ASP A 23 -5.60 24.20 7.23
C ASP A 23 -5.44 25.67 6.78
N LEU A 24 -6.04 26.02 5.64
CA LEU A 24 -5.99 27.37 5.08
C LEU A 24 -6.67 28.44 5.96
N ASN A 25 -7.51 28.04 6.91
CA ASN A 25 -8.20 28.93 7.84
C ASN A 25 -7.47 29.04 9.19
N GLY A 26 -6.40 28.25 9.39
CA GLY A 26 -5.67 28.19 10.65
C GLY A 26 -6.25 27.17 11.64
N ASP A 27 -7.23 26.35 11.23
CA ASP A 27 -7.80 25.32 12.10
C ASP A 27 -6.91 24.07 12.11
N PRO A 28 -6.71 23.42 13.28
CA PRO A 28 -5.91 22.20 13.38
C PRO A 28 -6.59 21.02 12.68
N PHE A 29 -5.80 20.14 12.07
CA PHE A 29 -6.34 18.94 11.41
C PHE A 29 -6.96 17.95 12.41
N ARG A 30 -8.14 17.42 12.08
CA ARG A 30 -8.66 16.20 12.70
C ARG A 30 -7.93 15.00 12.12
N ILE A 31 -7.06 14.38 12.92
CA ILE A 31 -6.26 13.23 12.49
C ILE A 31 -6.95 11.92 12.86
N ILE A 32 -7.19 11.07 11.86
CA ILE A 32 -7.71 9.71 12.04
C ILE A 32 -6.61 8.73 11.67
N LYS A 33 -6.20 7.88 12.62
CA LYS A 33 -5.14 6.89 12.41
C LYS A 33 -5.72 5.66 11.71
N MET A 34 -5.04 5.21 10.65
CA MET A 34 -5.38 3.99 9.92
C MET A 34 -4.48 2.84 10.38
N PRO A 35 -4.98 1.62 10.64
CA PRO A 35 -4.13 0.46 10.86
C PRO A 35 -3.24 0.17 9.64
N ILE A 36 -2.19 -0.61 9.86
CA ILE A 36 -1.32 -1.11 8.79
C ILE A 36 -1.56 -2.64 8.72
N PRO A 37 -1.72 -3.22 7.52
CA PRO A 37 -1.83 -4.68 7.37
C PRO A 37 -0.54 -5.38 7.81
N ARG A 38 -0.61 -6.68 8.05
CA ARG A 38 0.61 -7.49 8.24
C ARG A 38 1.43 -7.49 6.93
N PRO A 39 2.77 -7.57 7.01
CA PRO A 39 3.61 -7.63 5.82
C PRO A 39 3.24 -8.83 4.93
N ILE A 40 3.09 -8.57 3.64
CA ILE A 40 2.89 -9.60 2.62
C ILE A 40 4.23 -9.80 1.93
N GLU A 41 4.84 -10.96 2.15
CA GLU A 41 6.19 -11.27 1.71
C GLU A 41 6.19 -12.31 0.59
N THR A 42 7.07 -12.14 -0.38
CA THR A 42 7.33 -13.13 -1.43
C THR A 42 8.83 -13.34 -1.54
N LYS A 43 9.25 -14.61 -1.53
CA LYS A 43 10.65 -14.97 -1.77
C LYS A 43 10.88 -15.02 -3.28
N LEU A 44 11.86 -14.29 -3.78
CA LEU A 44 12.28 -14.31 -5.17
C LEU A 44 13.70 -14.85 -5.28
N GLU A 45 13.96 -15.70 -6.27
CA GLU A 45 15.30 -16.15 -6.63
C GLU A 45 15.85 -15.28 -7.78
N VAL A 46 17.12 -14.89 -7.69
CA VAL A 46 17.78 -14.12 -8.73
C VAL A 46 18.26 -15.07 -9.82
N VAL A 47 17.77 -14.86 -11.04
CA VAL A 47 18.11 -15.68 -12.22
C VAL A 47 18.80 -14.85 -13.29
N ASP A 48 19.56 -15.51 -14.16
CA ASP A 48 20.11 -14.91 -15.37
C ASP A 48 19.17 -15.17 -16.55
N ASP A 49 18.14 -14.34 -16.67
CA ASP A 49 17.20 -14.37 -17.78
C ASP A 49 16.96 -12.94 -18.27
N PRO A 50 17.54 -12.53 -19.41
CA PRO A 50 17.37 -11.17 -19.94
C PRO A 50 15.99 -10.94 -20.58
N GLU A 51 15.22 -12.00 -20.87
CA GLU A 51 13.86 -11.90 -21.43
C GLU A 51 12.79 -11.86 -20.33
N LEU A 52 13.17 -12.18 -19.08
CA LEU A 52 12.30 -12.08 -17.93
C LEU A 52 12.01 -10.60 -17.62
N GLU A 53 10.85 -10.15 -18.09
CA GLU A 53 10.28 -8.88 -17.67
C GLU A 53 9.75 -9.00 -16.23
N GLY A 54 10.46 -8.36 -15.31
CA GLY A 54 10.02 -8.22 -13.94
C GLY A 54 10.31 -9.43 -13.04
N ASP A 55 9.44 -9.71 -12.06
CA ASP A 55 9.41 -10.95 -11.32
C ASP A 55 8.21 -11.86 -11.69
N LYS A 56 8.49 -13.00 -12.33
CA LYS A 56 7.49 -14.05 -12.62
C LYS A 56 7.85 -15.32 -11.88
N ASP A 57 6.87 -16.13 -11.50
CA ASP A 57 7.09 -17.46 -10.91
C ASP A 57 8.09 -17.53 -9.74
N ASN A 58 8.16 -16.46 -8.92
CA ASN A 58 9.11 -16.33 -7.81
C ASN A 58 10.58 -16.21 -8.23
N VAL A 59 10.84 -15.73 -9.44
CA VAL A 59 12.18 -15.36 -9.91
C VAL A 59 12.22 -13.89 -10.32
N ILE A 60 13.38 -13.25 -10.22
CA ILE A 60 13.65 -11.92 -10.75
C ILE A 60 14.94 -11.96 -11.56
N SER A 61 14.95 -11.27 -12.71
CA SER A 61 16.16 -11.18 -13.52
C SER A 61 17.21 -10.32 -12.83
N ILE A 62 18.46 -10.77 -12.84
CA ILE A 62 19.60 -9.93 -12.43
C ILE A 62 19.67 -8.64 -13.27
N HIS A 63 19.19 -8.68 -14.51
CA HIS A 63 19.16 -7.53 -15.43
C HIS A 63 18.04 -6.52 -15.10
N ALA A 64 17.06 -6.91 -14.29
CA ALA A 64 15.97 -6.04 -13.82
C ALA A 64 16.33 -5.30 -12.51
N LEU A 65 17.46 -5.63 -11.89
CA LEU A 65 17.90 -5.02 -10.64
C LEU A 65 18.51 -3.63 -10.87
N PRO A 66 18.34 -2.69 -9.92
CA PRO A 66 18.91 -1.36 -10.05
C PRO A 66 20.44 -1.39 -10.13
N PRO A 67 21.07 -0.44 -10.85
CA PRO A 67 22.53 -0.36 -10.94
C PRO A 67 23.18 -0.30 -9.55
N GLY A 68 24.28 -1.04 -9.38
CA GLY A 68 25.02 -1.08 -8.10
C GLY A 68 24.45 -2.06 -7.06
N HIS A 69 23.51 -2.93 -7.44
CA HIS A 69 23.13 -4.06 -6.58
C HIS A 69 24.34 -4.97 -6.29
N GLN A 70 24.29 -5.68 -5.15
CA GLN A 70 25.33 -6.62 -4.73
C GLN A 70 24.89 -8.09 -4.83
N LEU A 71 23.69 -8.32 -5.38
CA LEU A 71 23.11 -9.65 -5.55
C LEU A 71 23.76 -10.43 -6.70
N ALA A 72 23.92 -11.74 -6.51
CA ALA A 72 24.37 -12.69 -7.51
C ALA A 72 23.24 -13.63 -7.95
N VAL A 73 23.43 -14.30 -9.09
CA VAL A 73 22.52 -15.37 -9.54
C VAL A 73 22.50 -16.50 -8.50
N GLY A 74 21.30 -16.97 -8.16
CA GLY A 74 21.05 -17.94 -7.10
C GLY A 74 20.83 -17.32 -5.72
N ASP A 75 21.06 -16.01 -5.55
CA ASP A 75 20.65 -15.32 -4.33
C ASP A 75 19.13 -15.30 -4.20
N THR A 76 18.64 -15.16 -2.97
CA THR A 76 17.21 -15.01 -2.71
C THR A 76 16.92 -13.67 -2.05
N ILE A 77 15.97 -12.94 -2.62
CA ILE A 77 15.45 -11.70 -2.05
C ILE A 77 14.07 -11.91 -1.44
N LYS A 78 13.77 -11.13 -0.41
CA LYS A 78 12.43 -11.05 0.16
C LYS A 78 11.78 -9.76 -0.31
N ALA A 79 10.88 -9.88 -1.29
CA ALA A 79 10.04 -8.79 -1.71
C ALA A 79 8.90 -8.60 -0.72
N VAL A 80 8.58 -7.35 -0.38
CA VAL A 80 7.46 -7.02 0.51
C VAL A 80 6.51 -6.11 -0.26
N ALA A 81 5.24 -6.48 -0.36
CA ALA A 81 4.24 -5.69 -1.06
C ALA A 81 4.05 -4.33 -0.37
N ALA A 82 3.80 -3.28 -1.15
CA ALA A 82 3.46 -1.94 -0.65
C ALA A 82 1.99 -1.87 -0.18
N ALA A 83 1.61 -2.78 0.71
CA ALA A 83 0.25 -2.94 1.20
C ALA A 83 -0.14 -1.84 2.21
N GLY A 84 -1.29 -1.22 1.99
CA GLY A 84 -1.89 -0.24 2.90
C GLY A 84 -3.33 0.09 2.52
N TYR A 85 -4.11 0.59 3.48
CA TYR A 85 -5.53 0.91 3.28
C TYR A 85 -5.78 2.34 2.81
N LEU A 86 -4.76 3.19 2.76
CA LEU A 86 -4.87 4.60 2.38
C LEU A 86 -4.85 4.85 0.87
N ASN A 87 -4.50 3.84 0.06
CA ASN A 87 -4.53 3.93 -1.40
C ASN A 87 -5.93 3.62 -1.95
N PHE A 88 -6.95 4.29 -1.40
CA PHE A 88 -8.36 4.07 -1.72
C PHE A 88 -8.89 5.03 -2.80
N LEU A 89 -9.98 4.66 -3.45
CA LEU A 89 -10.79 5.54 -4.29
C LEU A 89 -12.03 5.99 -3.52
N VAL A 90 -12.26 7.30 -3.43
CA VAL A 90 -13.55 7.86 -3.00
C VAL A 90 -14.35 8.22 -4.25
N THR A 91 -15.54 7.64 -4.39
CA THR A 91 -16.45 7.91 -5.51
C THR A 91 -17.88 8.13 -5.01
N ASN A 92 -18.83 8.25 -5.92
CA ASN A 92 -20.24 8.51 -5.63
C ASN A 92 -20.80 7.44 -4.69
N GLY A 93 -21.05 7.81 -3.43
CA GLY A 93 -21.62 6.92 -2.41
C GLY A 93 -20.72 5.77 -1.95
N LEU A 94 -19.46 5.70 -2.38
CA LEU A 94 -18.60 4.53 -2.20
C LEU A 94 -17.16 4.93 -1.87
N VAL A 95 -16.51 4.16 -1.01
CA VAL A 95 -15.05 4.12 -0.86
C VAL A 95 -14.59 2.71 -1.19
N LEU A 96 -13.70 2.60 -2.18
CA LEU A 96 -13.08 1.34 -2.57
C LEU A 96 -11.65 1.30 -2.03
N THR A 97 -11.32 0.33 -1.20
CA THR A 97 -9.96 0.15 -0.65
C THR A 97 -9.49 -1.30 -0.80
N ALA A 98 -8.23 -1.55 -0.45
CA ALA A 98 -7.66 -2.87 -0.44
C ALA A 98 -8.15 -3.69 0.77
N GLY A 99 -8.34 -4.99 0.59
CA GLY A 99 -8.52 -6.00 1.63
C GLY A 99 -7.38 -7.01 1.59
N TYR A 100 -6.93 -7.45 2.76
CA TYR A 100 -5.78 -8.33 2.94
C TYR A 100 -6.09 -9.52 3.85
N ALA A 101 -7.37 -9.83 4.06
CA ALA A 101 -7.83 -10.96 4.88
C ALA A 101 -7.17 -12.30 4.49
N GLU A 102 -7.07 -12.58 3.19
CA GLU A 102 -6.42 -13.80 2.67
C GLU A 102 -4.91 -13.86 2.97
N TYR A 103 -4.31 -12.71 3.29
CA TYR A 103 -2.91 -12.56 3.68
C TYR A 103 -2.75 -12.39 5.19
N GLY A 104 -3.73 -12.88 5.96
CA GLY A 104 -3.69 -12.92 7.42
C GLY A 104 -3.94 -11.58 8.09
N SER A 105 -4.56 -10.61 7.40
CA SER A 105 -4.86 -9.27 7.94
C SER A 105 -6.34 -9.00 8.17
N GLY A 106 -7.18 -10.03 8.32
CA GLY A 106 -8.64 -9.87 8.42
C GLY A 106 -9.12 -9.03 9.61
N ASP A 107 -8.42 -9.10 10.75
CA ASP A 107 -8.64 -8.19 11.89
C ASP A 107 -8.32 -6.73 11.54
N LYS A 108 -7.25 -6.51 10.76
CA LYS A 108 -6.85 -5.17 10.28
C LYS A 108 -7.77 -4.64 9.19
N ASP A 109 -8.31 -5.50 8.34
CA ASP A 109 -9.35 -5.14 7.37
C ASP A 109 -10.58 -4.62 8.11
N GLU A 110 -11.01 -5.27 9.19
CA GLU A 110 -12.18 -4.81 9.96
C GLU A 110 -11.91 -3.47 10.67
N GLU A 111 -10.74 -3.32 11.30
CA GLU A 111 -10.31 -2.03 11.89
C GLU A 111 -10.28 -0.92 10.83
N ALA A 112 -9.74 -1.20 9.64
CA ALA A 112 -9.66 -0.25 8.54
C ALA A 112 -11.04 0.12 8.00
N ARG A 113 -11.93 -0.87 7.86
CA ARG A 113 -13.32 -0.67 7.42
C ARG A 113 -14.06 0.27 8.37
N SER A 114 -13.99 0.01 9.68
CA SER A 114 -14.59 0.86 10.70
C SER A 114 -14.01 2.28 10.66
N THR A 115 -12.69 2.40 10.50
CA THR A 115 -12.00 3.70 10.41
C THR A 115 -12.45 4.51 9.18
N LEU A 116 -12.53 3.87 8.01
CA LEU A 116 -13.02 4.52 6.79
C LEU A 116 -14.50 4.88 6.88
N GLN A 117 -15.31 4.02 7.51
CA GLN A 117 -16.74 4.31 7.70
C GLN A 117 -16.96 5.55 8.58
N GLN A 118 -16.13 5.73 9.62
CA GLN A 118 -16.14 6.93 10.46
C GLN A 118 -15.68 8.18 9.71
N ALA A 119 -14.68 8.05 8.83
CA ALA A 119 -14.16 9.15 8.03
C ALA A 119 -15.13 9.59 6.91
N PHE A 120 -15.90 8.66 6.36
CA PHE A 120 -16.82 8.88 5.25
C PHE A 120 -18.25 8.45 5.59
N PRO A 121 -18.93 9.15 6.52
CA PRO A 121 -20.30 8.82 6.88
C PRO A 121 -21.21 8.90 5.64
N GLY A 122 -22.05 7.88 5.45
CA GLY A 122 -22.96 7.79 4.31
C GLY A 122 -22.35 7.21 3.02
N ARG A 123 -21.07 6.83 3.01
CA ARG A 123 -20.49 6.03 1.93
C ARG A 123 -20.41 4.55 2.33
N HIS A 124 -20.67 3.67 1.37
CA HIS A 124 -20.42 2.25 1.51
C HIS A 124 -18.91 1.99 1.38
N ILE A 125 -18.35 1.12 2.24
CA ILE A 125 -16.94 0.71 2.16
C ILE A 125 -16.86 -0.65 1.48
N VAL A 126 -16.15 -0.75 0.36
CA VAL A 126 -15.88 -2.02 -0.33
C VAL A 126 -14.38 -2.28 -0.29
N MET A 127 -14.02 -3.52 0.04
CA MET A 127 -12.64 -3.99 0.09
C MET A 127 -12.44 -5.04 -1.00
N LEU A 128 -11.39 -4.88 -1.79
CA LEU A 128 -11.01 -5.83 -2.83
C LEU A 128 -9.58 -6.31 -2.60
N ASP A 129 -9.27 -7.54 -3.00
CA ASP A 129 -7.88 -7.96 -3.10
C ASP A 129 -7.17 -7.08 -4.13
N ALA A 130 -6.31 -6.19 -3.63
CA ALA A 130 -5.51 -5.28 -4.42
C ALA A 130 -4.04 -5.72 -4.46
N THR A 131 -3.70 -6.91 -3.94
CA THR A 131 -2.32 -7.39 -3.95
C THR A 131 -1.69 -7.49 -5.34
N PRO A 132 -2.43 -7.72 -6.45
CA PRO A 132 -1.86 -7.59 -7.80
C PRO A 132 -1.38 -6.16 -8.13
N LEU A 133 -1.97 -5.13 -7.50
CA LEU A 133 -1.56 -3.72 -7.63
C LEU A 133 -0.51 -3.30 -6.58
N ASN A 134 -0.58 -3.86 -5.37
CA ASN A 134 0.36 -3.53 -4.28
C ASN A 134 1.71 -4.25 -4.44
N GLY A 135 1.68 -5.45 -5.00
CA GLY A 135 2.82 -6.33 -5.21
C GLY A 135 3.36 -6.27 -6.64
N ARG A 136 4.35 -7.15 -6.87
CA ARG A 136 5.12 -7.50 -8.08
C ARG A 136 5.48 -6.40 -9.09
N PHE A 137 4.52 -5.59 -9.57
CA PHE A 137 4.79 -4.54 -10.58
C PHE A 137 4.12 -3.19 -10.33
N GLY A 138 3.10 -3.11 -9.47
CA GLY A 138 2.31 -1.88 -9.36
C GLY A 138 2.88 -0.86 -8.37
N GLY A 139 3.57 -1.33 -7.32
CA GLY A 139 4.08 -0.48 -6.23
C GLY A 139 3.03 0.48 -5.63
N GLY A 140 1.75 0.21 -5.89
CA GLY A 140 0.67 1.19 -5.84
C GLY A 140 -0.60 0.56 -5.30
N GLY A 141 -1.75 0.98 -5.80
CA GLY A 141 -3.04 0.45 -5.37
C GLY A 141 -4.18 1.07 -6.16
N ILE A 142 -5.39 0.98 -5.61
CA ILE A 142 -6.63 1.39 -6.26
C ILE A 142 -6.62 2.89 -6.63
N HIS A 143 -6.12 3.75 -5.74
CA HIS A 143 -5.99 5.18 -6.02
C HIS A 143 -5.08 5.44 -7.21
N CYS A 144 -3.96 4.73 -7.32
CA CYS A 144 -3.00 4.94 -8.41
C CYS A 144 -3.54 4.49 -9.78
N ALA A 145 -4.47 3.53 -9.79
CA ALA A 145 -5.03 2.94 -11.00
C ALA A 145 -6.32 3.65 -11.49
N THR A 146 -6.75 4.73 -10.83
CA THR A 146 -8.04 5.38 -11.10
C THR A 146 -7.86 6.89 -11.26
N LEU A 147 -8.74 7.50 -12.06
CA LEU A 147 -8.81 8.95 -12.26
C LEU A 147 -10.28 9.38 -12.27
N GLN A 148 -10.66 10.25 -11.35
CA GLN A 148 -12.04 10.75 -11.24
C GLN A 148 -12.33 11.80 -12.31
N GLU A 149 -13.51 11.69 -12.93
CA GLU A 149 -14.11 12.76 -13.73
C GLU A 149 -15.24 13.42 -12.93
N PRO A 150 -15.07 14.68 -12.49
CA PRO A 150 -16.12 15.40 -11.79
C PRO A 150 -17.33 15.64 -12.70
N LYS A 151 -18.54 15.57 -12.12
CA LYS A 151 -19.74 16.02 -12.83
C LYS A 151 -19.62 17.52 -13.16
N VAL A 152 -20.13 17.90 -14.33
CA VAL A 152 -20.35 19.31 -14.67
C VAL A 152 -21.25 19.94 -13.60
N LYS A 153 -20.91 21.16 -13.20
CA LYS A 153 -21.69 21.94 -12.23
C LYS A 153 -23.02 22.40 -12.81
#